data_AF-A0A3D9HL66-F1
#
_entry.id   AF-A0A3D9HL66-F1
#
_cell.length_a   1.000
_cell.length_b   1.000
_cell.length_c   1.000
_cell.angle_alpha   90.00
_cell.angle_beta   90.00
_cell.angle_gamma   90.00
#
_symmetry.space_group_name_H-M   'P 1'
#
loop_
_entity.id
_entity.type
_entity.pdbx_description
1 polymer ?
#
loop_
_entity_poly.entity_id
_entity_poly.type
_entity_poly.pdbx_seq_one_letter_code
_entity_poly.pdbx_strand_id
1 'polypeptide(L)'
;MIKSNLFFSFIVCLITTSYAQNYKKVDSIALSYPSKFSTPEKLAKRISKDFQNDFEKLRALYTWIANNVIYDPAESGKFLYEYSNKREFERKEEKFNNKLSNRVISKKKAICQGYATLFKKVCDELNIKSKYVSGASKTEIKDIGKRFFSDHAWNIVLIDNKEYLIDVTWGAGTYSNYFQKKLNYFYFLTDPKLFIKKHYPDYFENAILKEKIKEEEFLNAPLVYNYDYELINPQTGIIKMHESDKVQFVFSTEKPVTSINYRLNNENHSITNFTQVNNMLKFDINLSKFNRAKELILFFNYKTVIGFKIK
;
A
#
# COMPACT_ATOMS: atom_id res chain seq x y z
N MET A 1 4.57 -3.48 62.99
CA MET A 1 5.04 -2.34 62.18
C MET A 1 6.07 -2.89 61.19
N ILE A 2 6.05 -2.77 59.87
CA ILE A 2 5.18 -2.16 58.84
C ILE A 2 5.34 -3.08 57.60
N LYS A 3 4.24 -3.39 56.92
CA LYS A 3 4.21 -4.11 55.63
C LYS A 3 4.80 -3.21 54.53
N SER A 4 5.65 -3.75 53.65
CA SER A 4 5.99 -3.09 52.39
C SER A 4 5.70 -4.06 51.24
N ASN A 5 4.51 -3.92 50.65
CA ASN A 5 4.15 -4.54 49.39
C ASN A 5 4.69 -3.64 48.27
N LEU A 6 5.71 -4.11 47.55
CA LEU A 6 6.21 -3.44 46.36
C LEU A 6 5.29 -3.79 45.18
N PHE A 7 4.28 -2.97 44.94
CA PHE A 7 3.38 -3.10 43.78
C PHE A 7 4.10 -2.51 42.56
N PHE A 8 4.70 -3.37 41.73
CA PHE A 8 5.29 -2.95 40.46
C PHE A 8 4.16 -2.68 39.47
N SER A 9 3.72 -1.42 39.39
CA SER A 9 2.72 -0.97 38.42
C SER A 9 3.34 -1.03 37.02
N PHE A 10 2.96 -2.07 36.27
CA PHE A 10 3.31 -2.23 34.87
C PHE A 10 2.45 -1.27 34.04
N ILE A 11 2.89 -0.02 33.91
CA ILE A 11 2.28 0.95 32.99
C ILE A 11 2.68 0.53 31.57
N VAL A 12 1.87 -0.34 30.95
CA VAL A 12 1.91 -0.56 29.51
C VAL A 12 1.45 0.74 28.86
N CYS A 13 2.42 1.49 28.35
CA CYS A 13 2.19 2.69 27.60
C CYS A 13 1.48 2.32 26.27
N LEU A 14 0.15 2.47 26.26
CA LEU A 14 -0.70 2.47 25.06
C LEU A 14 -0.41 3.74 24.23
N ILE A 15 0.76 3.82 23.59
CA ILE A 15 1.16 5.00 22.78
C ILE A 15 0.61 4.92 21.34
N THR A 16 -0.05 3.82 20.96
CA THR A 16 -0.48 3.63 19.55
C THR A 16 -1.78 4.34 19.20
N THR A 17 -2.58 4.79 20.17
CA THR A 17 -3.89 5.43 19.92
C THR A 17 -3.81 6.96 19.74
N SER A 18 -2.70 7.60 20.11
CA SER A 18 -2.55 9.06 20.11
C SER A 18 -2.47 9.67 18.70
N TYR A 19 -1.85 8.98 17.74
CA TYR A 19 -1.68 9.52 16.37
C TYR A 19 -2.96 9.49 15.54
N ALA A 20 -3.84 8.50 15.74
CA ALA A 20 -5.06 8.34 14.95
C ALA A 20 -6.14 9.40 15.26
N GLN A 21 -6.19 9.91 16.50
CA GLN A 21 -7.05 11.05 16.85
C GLN A 21 -6.46 12.39 16.37
N ASN A 22 -5.14 12.44 16.14
CA ASN A 22 -4.42 13.66 15.80
C ASN A 22 -4.65 14.12 14.34
N TYR A 23 -4.73 13.20 13.37
CA TYR A 23 -4.83 13.59 11.96
C TYR A 23 -6.20 14.06 11.49
N LYS A 24 -7.29 13.83 12.23
CA LYS A 24 -8.63 14.27 11.78
C LYS A 24 -8.69 15.79 11.55
N LYS A 25 -8.04 16.57 12.42
CA LYS A 25 -7.96 18.03 12.27
C LYS A 25 -7.13 18.42 11.05
N VAL A 26 -5.96 17.78 10.87
CA VAL A 26 -5.08 17.99 9.73
C VAL A 26 -5.82 17.70 8.42
N ASP A 27 -6.53 16.58 8.36
CA ASP A 27 -7.30 16.15 7.19
C ASP A 27 -8.40 17.16 6.86
N SER A 28 -9.16 17.62 7.85
CA SER A 28 -10.22 18.62 7.65
C SER A 28 -9.67 19.94 7.08
N ILE A 29 -8.51 20.40 7.57
CA ILE A 29 -7.87 21.62 7.09
C ILE A 29 -7.32 21.43 5.68
N ALA A 30 -6.64 20.30 5.41
CA ALA A 30 -6.08 20.02 4.09
C ALA A 30 -7.16 19.84 3.01
N LEU A 31 -8.29 19.24 3.37
CA LEU A 31 -9.46 19.11 2.49
C LEU A 31 -10.15 20.45 2.22
N SER A 32 -10.00 21.45 3.11
CA SER A 32 -10.56 22.79 2.91
C SER A 32 -9.65 23.73 2.11
N TYR A 33 -8.46 23.27 1.69
CA TYR A 33 -7.58 24.07 0.84
C TYR A 33 -8.20 24.28 -0.56
N PRO A 34 -7.77 25.33 -1.29
CA PRO A 34 -8.09 25.46 -2.69
C PRO A 34 -7.76 24.18 -3.45
N SER A 35 -8.66 23.76 -4.34
CA SER A 35 -8.46 22.55 -5.13
C SER A 35 -7.39 22.69 -6.21
N LYS A 36 -6.72 23.85 -6.30
CA LYS A 36 -5.67 24.16 -7.28
C LYS A 36 -4.64 25.11 -6.70
N PHE A 37 -3.38 24.79 -6.91
CA PHE A 37 -2.24 25.70 -6.73
C PHE A 37 -1.50 25.85 -8.07
N SER A 38 -0.83 26.98 -8.27
CA SER A 38 -0.09 27.20 -9.53
C SER A 38 1.26 26.48 -9.56
N THR A 39 1.90 26.28 -8.40
CA THR A 39 3.23 25.67 -8.29
C THR A 39 3.36 24.88 -6.97
N PRO A 40 4.25 23.87 -6.89
CA PRO A 40 4.51 23.09 -5.67
C PRO A 40 4.85 23.95 -4.45
N GLU A 41 5.61 25.03 -4.64
CA GLU A 41 6.06 25.94 -3.58
C GLU A 41 4.89 26.64 -2.90
N LYS A 42 3.82 26.97 -3.65
CA LYS A 42 2.63 27.61 -3.06
C LYS A 42 1.85 26.64 -2.18
N LEU A 43 1.79 25.36 -2.56
CA LEU A 43 1.19 24.32 -1.72
C LEU A 43 2.03 24.11 -0.46
N ALA A 44 3.36 24.01 -0.59
CA ALA A 44 4.28 23.90 0.54
C ALA A 44 4.11 25.07 1.51
N LYS A 45 4.11 26.31 1.01
CA LYS A 45 3.91 27.52 1.83
C LYS A 45 2.57 27.51 2.55
N ARG A 46 1.50 27.03 1.91
CA ARG A 46 0.19 26.90 2.55
C ARG A 46 0.24 25.91 3.71
N ILE A 47 0.84 24.73 3.49
CA ILE A 47 1.00 23.68 4.49
C ILE A 47 1.86 24.18 5.67
N SER A 48 3.02 24.77 5.41
CA SER A 48 3.92 25.29 6.46
C SER A 48 3.32 26.43 7.29
N LYS A 49 2.32 27.14 6.76
CA LYS A 49 1.58 28.15 7.53
C LYS A 49 0.67 27.53 8.57
N ASP A 50 0.05 26.39 8.25
CA ASP A 50 -0.95 25.77 9.12
C ASP A 50 -0.37 24.69 10.05
N PHE A 51 0.77 24.09 9.66
CA PHE A 51 1.37 22.97 10.39
C PHE A 51 2.87 23.16 10.60
N GLN A 52 3.32 22.95 11.84
CA GLN A 52 4.73 23.02 12.21
C GLN A 52 5.39 21.64 12.26
N ASN A 53 4.64 20.61 12.67
CA ASN A 53 5.13 19.25 12.79
C ASN A 53 5.23 18.56 11.41
N ASP A 54 6.33 17.85 11.17
CA ASP A 54 6.58 17.25 9.85
C ASP A 54 5.58 16.14 9.48
N PHE A 55 5.11 15.36 10.46
CA PHE A 55 4.07 14.37 10.19
C PHE A 55 2.73 15.02 9.81
N GLU A 56 2.36 16.13 10.45
CA GLU A 56 1.16 16.89 10.08
C GLU A 56 1.30 17.52 8.68
N LYS A 57 2.49 18.08 8.35
CA LYS A 57 2.77 18.60 7.01
C LYS A 57 2.65 17.51 5.95
N LEU A 58 3.25 16.34 6.19
CA LEU A 58 3.16 15.18 5.28
C LEU A 58 1.73 14.69 5.14
N ARG A 59 0.97 14.65 6.24
CA ARG A 59 -0.43 14.25 6.22
C ARG A 59 -1.26 15.22 5.37
N ALA A 60 -1.09 16.52 5.57
CA ALA A 60 -1.76 17.54 4.77
C ALA A 60 -1.40 17.44 3.28
N LEU A 61 -0.11 17.21 2.99
CA LEU A 61 0.37 17.00 1.61
C LEU A 61 -0.26 15.77 0.96
N TYR A 62 -0.22 14.63 1.65
CA TYR A 62 -0.83 13.37 1.21
C TYR A 62 -2.31 13.57 0.91
N THR A 63 -3.05 14.11 1.88
CA THR A 63 -4.49 14.36 1.79
C THR A 63 -4.82 15.29 0.62
N TRP A 64 -4.05 16.37 0.46
CA TRP A 64 -4.30 17.32 -0.63
C TRP A 64 -4.06 16.68 -2.00
N ILE A 65 -2.92 16.02 -2.22
CA ILE A 65 -2.61 15.40 -3.51
C ILE A 65 -3.63 14.29 -3.82
N ALA A 66 -3.87 13.38 -2.88
CA ALA A 66 -4.78 12.25 -3.06
C ALA A 66 -6.23 12.70 -3.34
N ASN A 67 -6.66 13.83 -2.79
CA ASN A 67 -8.01 14.36 -3.04
C ASN A 67 -8.12 15.15 -4.35
N ASN A 68 -7.05 15.82 -4.78
CA ASN A 68 -7.11 16.81 -5.86
C ASN A 68 -6.52 16.35 -7.19
N VAL A 69 -5.60 15.38 -7.20
CA VAL A 69 -5.03 14.82 -8.43
C VAL A 69 -5.84 13.60 -8.87
N ILE A 70 -6.08 13.49 -10.17
CA ILE A 70 -6.82 12.40 -10.81
C ILE A 70 -5.82 11.45 -11.46
N TYR A 71 -5.98 10.14 -11.25
CA TYR A 71 -5.21 9.16 -12.00
C TYR A 71 -5.69 9.13 -13.45
N ASP A 72 -4.78 9.40 -14.39
CA ASP A 72 -5.10 9.48 -15.82
C ASP A 72 -4.05 8.70 -16.63
N PRO A 73 -4.37 7.48 -17.11
CA PRO A 73 -3.47 6.68 -17.93
C PRO A 73 -2.96 7.40 -19.17
N ALA A 74 -3.71 8.38 -19.70
CA ALA A 74 -3.27 9.17 -20.84
C ALA A 74 -2.05 10.06 -20.52
N GLU A 75 -1.68 10.23 -19.25
CA GLU A 75 -0.44 10.91 -18.87
C GLU A 75 0.81 10.03 -19.02
N SER A 76 0.65 8.72 -19.24
CA SER A 76 1.74 7.80 -19.56
C SER A 76 2.47 8.19 -20.85
N GLY A 77 3.79 8.07 -20.87
CA GLY A 77 4.63 8.36 -22.04
C GLY A 77 4.76 9.84 -22.42
N LYS A 78 4.00 10.77 -21.82
CA LYS A 78 4.10 12.22 -22.10
C LYS A 78 5.39 12.86 -21.59
N PHE A 79 6.07 12.18 -20.67
CA PHE A 79 7.25 12.64 -19.97
C PHE A 79 8.33 11.55 -20.03
N LEU A 80 9.16 11.62 -21.06
CA LEU A 80 10.32 10.77 -21.25
C LEU A 80 11.55 11.64 -21.50
N TYR A 81 12.72 11.20 -21.04
CA TYR A 81 13.99 11.81 -21.41
C TYR A 81 15.08 10.73 -21.47
N GLU A 82 15.97 10.86 -22.44
CA GLU A 82 17.13 10.00 -22.61
C GLU A 82 18.39 10.69 -22.07
N TYR A 83 19.41 9.92 -21.72
CA TYR A 83 20.69 10.43 -21.23
C TYR A 83 21.81 9.49 -21.64
N SER A 84 22.99 10.04 -21.90
CA SER A 84 24.16 9.28 -22.36
C SER A 84 25.23 9.11 -21.28
N ASN A 85 25.16 9.87 -20.18
CA ASN A 85 26.08 9.77 -19.05
C ASN A 85 25.43 10.25 -17.73
N LYS A 86 26.11 10.00 -16.61
CA LYS A 86 25.62 10.32 -15.25
C LYS A 86 25.37 11.81 -15.00
N ARG A 87 26.28 12.69 -15.43
CA ARG A 87 26.13 14.14 -15.23
C ARG A 87 24.93 14.69 -16.01
N GLU A 88 24.74 14.19 -17.22
CA GLU A 88 23.59 14.55 -18.04
C GLU A 88 22.28 14.01 -17.44
N PHE A 89 22.30 12.79 -16.91
CA PHE A 89 21.18 12.20 -16.17
C PHE A 89 20.74 13.09 -15.03
N GLU A 90 21.64 13.44 -14.09
CA GLU A 90 21.31 14.26 -12.91
C GLU A 90 20.69 15.61 -13.30
N ARG A 91 21.29 16.31 -14.28
CA ARG A 91 20.77 17.60 -14.75
C ARG A 91 19.41 17.48 -15.44
N LYS A 92 19.21 16.44 -16.25
CA LYS A 92 17.94 16.22 -16.94
C LYS A 92 16.86 15.75 -15.97
N GLU A 93 17.22 14.96 -14.96
CA GLU A 93 16.34 14.47 -13.90
C GLU A 93 15.74 15.63 -13.10
N GLU A 94 16.54 16.59 -12.66
CA GLU A 94 16.03 17.75 -11.94
C GLU A 94 15.05 18.57 -12.81
N LYS A 95 15.46 18.89 -14.05
CA LYS A 95 14.60 19.63 -14.99
C LYS A 95 13.31 18.87 -15.30
N PHE A 96 13.40 17.55 -15.44
CA PHE A 96 12.26 16.67 -15.65
C PHE A 96 11.31 16.71 -14.46
N ASN A 97 11.82 16.52 -13.24
CA ASN A 97 11.05 16.52 -12.00
C ASN A 97 10.35 17.86 -11.78
N ASN A 98 11.04 18.98 -12.04
CA ASN A 98 10.45 20.32 -11.98
C ASN A 98 9.34 20.52 -13.02
N LYS A 99 9.52 20.04 -14.26
CA LYS A 99 8.49 20.14 -15.30
C LYS A 99 7.27 19.27 -14.97
N LEU A 100 7.50 18.03 -14.53
CA LEU A 100 6.45 17.07 -14.21
C LEU A 100 5.63 17.53 -13.00
N SER A 101 6.26 17.88 -11.87
CA SER A 101 5.57 18.38 -10.69
C SER A 101 4.71 19.62 -10.97
N ASN A 102 5.24 20.60 -11.73
CA ASN A 102 4.47 21.78 -12.17
C ASN A 102 3.28 21.42 -13.06
N ARG A 103 3.42 20.42 -13.93
CA ARG A 103 2.28 19.91 -14.70
C ARG A 103 1.25 19.24 -13.81
N VAL A 104 1.66 18.34 -12.92
CA VAL A 104 0.73 17.60 -12.06
C VAL A 104 -0.07 18.56 -11.20
N ILE A 105 0.58 19.53 -10.55
CA ILE A 105 -0.15 20.47 -9.69
C ILE A 105 -1.10 21.39 -10.47
N SER A 106 -0.73 21.79 -11.70
CA SER A 106 -1.54 22.70 -12.52
C SER A 106 -2.68 21.99 -13.26
N LYS A 107 -2.44 20.78 -13.79
CA LYS A 107 -3.40 19.97 -14.55
C LYS A 107 -4.20 19.00 -13.68
N LYS A 108 -3.70 18.67 -12.49
CA LYS A 108 -4.32 17.75 -11.52
C LYS A 108 -4.59 16.37 -12.10
N LYS A 109 -3.67 15.91 -12.96
CA LYS A 109 -3.71 14.63 -13.65
C LYS A 109 -2.32 14.03 -13.66
N ALA A 110 -2.21 12.75 -13.35
CA ALA A 110 -0.94 12.03 -13.34
C ALA A 110 -1.15 10.51 -13.40
N ILE A 111 -0.08 9.79 -13.73
CA ILE A 111 0.12 8.39 -13.32
C ILE A 111 1.04 8.34 -12.08
N CYS A 112 1.34 7.15 -11.56
CA CYS A 112 2.15 6.93 -10.35
C CYS A 112 3.43 7.77 -10.30
N GLN A 113 4.20 7.84 -11.39
CA GLN A 113 5.39 8.69 -11.50
C GLN A 113 5.11 10.15 -11.16
N GLY A 114 4.02 10.72 -11.68
CA GLY A 114 3.65 12.12 -11.44
C GLY A 114 3.21 12.37 -10.00
N TYR A 115 2.47 11.45 -9.39
CA TYR A 115 2.13 11.54 -7.96
C TYR A 115 3.39 11.53 -7.09
N ALA A 116 4.25 10.54 -7.28
CA ALA A 116 5.46 10.39 -6.47
C ALA A 116 6.47 11.54 -6.69
N THR A 117 6.54 12.09 -7.91
CA THR A 117 7.37 13.26 -8.24
C THR A 117 6.82 14.53 -7.59
N LEU A 118 5.51 14.78 -7.67
CA LEU A 118 4.90 15.94 -7.03
C LEU A 118 5.05 15.87 -5.51
N PHE A 119 4.79 14.71 -4.90
CA PHE A 119 4.92 14.52 -3.47
C PHE A 119 6.36 14.81 -3.01
N LYS A 120 7.36 14.22 -3.67
CA LYS A 120 8.77 14.49 -3.38
C LYS A 120 9.11 15.97 -3.53
N LYS A 121 8.72 16.61 -4.64
CA LYS A 121 9.02 18.04 -4.89
C LYS A 121 8.45 18.92 -3.78
N VAL A 122 7.22 18.68 -3.33
CA VAL A 122 6.63 19.46 -2.23
C VAL A 122 7.31 19.15 -0.90
N CYS A 123 7.75 17.90 -0.64
CA CYS A 123 8.56 17.58 0.53
C CYS A 123 9.88 18.36 0.54
N ASP A 124 10.56 18.47 -0.61
CA ASP A 124 11.79 19.25 -0.74
C ASP A 124 11.55 20.74 -0.38
N GLU A 125 10.44 21.34 -0.84
CA GLU A 125 10.02 22.69 -0.46
C GLU A 125 9.61 22.85 1.02
N LEU A 126 9.23 21.75 1.68
CA LEU A 126 8.92 21.69 3.11
C LEU A 126 10.17 21.40 3.96
N ASN A 127 11.35 21.20 3.34
CA ASN A 127 12.59 20.73 3.96
C ASN A 127 12.47 19.34 4.61
N ILE A 128 11.60 18.48 4.07
CA ILE A 128 11.43 17.08 4.53
C ILE A 128 12.14 16.16 3.55
N LYS A 129 13.08 15.36 4.04
CA LYS A 129 13.83 14.41 3.22
C LYS A 129 12.89 13.35 2.65
N SER A 130 12.81 13.27 1.33
CA SER A 130 11.97 12.30 0.60
C SER A 130 12.72 11.68 -0.57
N LYS A 131 12.55 10.36 -0.74
CA LYS A 131 13.08 9.55 -1.85
C LYS A 131 11.95 9.14 -2.79
N TYR A 132 12.22 9.16 -4.09
CA TYR A 132 11.37 8.52 -5.10
C TYR A 132 11.79 7.05 -5.20
N VAL A 133 10.82 6.14 -5.21
CA VAL A 133 11.07 4.70 -5.31
C VAL A 133 10.24 4.14 -6.46
N SER A 134 10.89 3.39 -7.35
CA SER A 134 10.26 2.58 -8.38
C SER A 134 10.27 1.11 -7.97
N GLY A 135 9.33 0.34 -8.52
CA GLY A 135 9.25 -1.08 -8.30
C GLY A 135 8.04 -1.74 -8.95
N ALA A 136 7.89 -3.03 -8.69
CA ALA A 136 6.76 -3.82 -9.15
C ALA A 136 5.59 -3.73 -8.17
N SER A 137 4.38 -3.66 -8.73
CA SER A 137 3.13 -3.79 -7.99
C SER A 137 2.47 -5.14 -8.23
N LYS A 138 1.62 -5.56 -7.30
CA LYS A 138 0.77 -6.75 -7.45
C LYS A 138 -0.64 -6.44 -6.95
N THR A 139 -1.60 -6.35 -7.86
CA THR A 139 -2.95 -5.84 -7.56
C THR A 139 -4.09 -6.75 -8.04
N GLU A 140 -3.81 -7.66 -8.96
CA GLU A 140 -4.80 -8.59 -9.54
C GLU A 140 -4.37 -10.06 -9.40
N ILE A 141 -5.33 -11.00 -9.43
CA ILE A 141 -5.02 -12.46 -9.36
C ILE A 141 -4.08 -12.88 -10.50
N LYS A 142 -4.27 -12.30 -11.70
CA LYS A 142 -3.43 -12.60 -12.87
C LYS A 142 -1.95 -12.29 -12.63
N ASP A 143 -1.66 -11.33 -11.75
CA ASP A 143 -0.30 -10.90 -11.39
C ASP A 143 0.44 -11.94 -10.55
N ILE A 144 -0.25 -12.91 -9.94
CA ILE A 144 0.38 -13.98 -9.17
C ILE A 144 1.23 -14.83 -10.14
N GLY A 145 2.52 -14.88 -9.85
CA GLY A 145 3.54 -15.52 -10.68
C GLY A 145 3.79 -14.81 -12.02
N LYS A 146 3.51 -13.49 -12.12
CA LYS A 146 3.93 -12.70 -13.29
C LYS A 146 5.45 -12.56 -13.35
N ARG A 147 6.00 -12.23 -14.52
CA ARG A 147 7.40 -11.80 -14.63
C ARG A 147 7.57 -10.47 -13.89
N PHE A 148 8.68 -10.28 -13.20
CA PHE A 148 9.00 -8.99 -12.61
C PHE A 148 9.13 -7.90 -13.68
N PHE A 149 8.46 -6.78 -13.45
CA PHE A 149 8.68 -5.53 -14.17
C PHE A 149 8.29 -4.36 -13.27
N SER A 150 9.07 -3.28 -13.33
CA SER A 150 8.82 -2.05 -12.57
C SER A 150 7.66 -1.30 -13.23
N ASP A 151 6.52 -1.25 -12.56
CA ASP A 151 5.26 -0.69 -13.07
C ASP A 151 4.61 0.33 -12.16
N HIS A 152 5.24 0.60 -11.01
CA HIS A 152 4.71 1.49 -10.01
C HIS A 152 5.79 2.34 -9.35
N ALA A 153 5.35 3.44 -8.73
CA ALA A 153 6.22 4.38 -8.06
C ALA A 153 5.56 4.98 -6.83
N TRP A 154 6.35 5.15 -5.78
CA TRP A 154 5.93 5.68 -4.48
C TRP A 154 7.08 6.47 -3.82
N ASN A 155 6.89 6.87 -2.56
CA ASN A 155 7.89 7.62 -1.82
C ASN A 155 8.28 6.95 -0.49
N ILE A 156 9.50 7.23 -0.08
CA ILE A 156 9.96 7.06 1.31
C ILE A 156 10.29 8.42 1.86
N VAL A 157 9.85 8.70 3.08
CA VAL A 157 10.22 9.93 3.83
C VAL A 157 11.08 9.58 5.02
N LEU A 158 12.02 10.45 5.36
CA LEU A 158 12.92 10.30 6.50
C LEU A 158 12.61 11.38 7.53
N ILE A 159 12.10 10.98 8.69
CA ILE A 159 11.83 11.86 9.85
C ILE A 159 12.53 11.25 11.06
N ASP A 160 13.31 12.06 11.79
CA ASP A 160 14.03 11.64 12.99
C ASP A 160 14.83 10.33 12.82
N ASN A 161 15.57 10.23 11.70
CA ASN A 161 16.36 9.07 11.29
C ASN A 161 15.56 7.77 11.09
N LYS A 162 14.23 7.86 10.94
CA LYS A 162 13.35 6.73 10.61
C LYS A 162 12.67 6.93 9.26
N GLU A 163 12.68 5.88 8.46
CA GLU A 163 12.05 5.84 7.14
C GLU A 163 10.59 5.38 7.21
N TYR A 164 9.75 5.97 6.37
CA TYR A 164 8.32 5.64 6.29
C TYR A 164 7.84 5.57 4.84
N LEU A 165 6.97 4.60 4.53
CA LEU A 165 6.45 4.33 3.19
C LEU A 165 5.17 5.11 2.93
N ILE A 166 5.11 5.80 1.80
CA ILE A 166 3.96 6.59 1.37
C ILE A 166 3.66 6.31 -0.11
N ASP A 167 2.43 5.86 -0.40
CA ASP A 167 1.91 5.81 -1.78
C ASP A 167 0.65 6.66 -1.91
N VAL A 168 0.82 7.87 -2.44
CA VAL A 168 -0.27 8.80 -2.66
C VAL A 168 -1.16 8.38 -3.83
N THR A 169 -0.64 7.61 -4.79
CA THR A 169 -1.37 7.16 -5.98
C THR A 169 -2.49 6.20 -5.57
N TRP A 170 -2.16 5.14 -4.84
CA TRP A 170 -3.16 4.20 -4.31
C TRP A 170 -3.93 4.78 -3.12
N GLY A 171 -3.38 5.81 -2.48
CA GLY A 171 -4.07 6.68 -1.54
C GLY A 171 -5.20 7.51 -2.15
N ALA A 172 -5.10 7.88 -3.43
CA ALA A 172 -6.07 8.72 -4.12
C ALA A 172 -7.32 7.96 -4.57
N GLY A 173 -7.18 6.68 -4.92
CA GLY A 173 -8.28 5.86 -5.38
C GLY A 173 -7.83 4.72 -6.28
N THR A 174 -8.77 4.22 -7.08
CA THR A 174 -8.54 3.07 -7.99
C THR A 174 -8.96 3.42 -9.40
N TYR A 175 -8.33 2.81 -10.39
CA TYR A 175 -8.70 2.95 -11.80
C TYR A 175 -9.20 1.61 -12.34
N SER A 176 -10.35 1.61 -12.99
CA SER A 176 -10.85 0.48 -13.79
C SER A 176 -11.12 0.93 -15.22
N ASN A 177 -12.35 1.36 -15.51
CA ASN A 177 -12.70 2.04 -16.77
C ASN A 177 -12.55 3.56 -16.66
N TYR A 178 -12.71 4.09 -15.44
CA TYR A 178 -12.51 5.49 -15.08
C TYR A 178 -11.90 5.56 -13.67
N PHE A 179 -11.31 6.71 -13.33
CA PHE A 179 -10.77 6.93 -12.00
C PHE A 179 -11.87 7.09 -10.96
N GLN A 180 -11.85 6.22 -9.97
CA GLN A 180 -12.73 6.27 -8.80
C GLN A 180 -11.93 6.80 -7.62
N LYS A 181 -12.11 8.08 -7.33
CA LYS A 181 -11.48 8.71 -6.18
C LYS A 181 -12.01 8.08 -4.89
N LYS A 182 -11.10 7.60 -4.06
CA LYS A 182 -11.39 7.04 -2.75
C LYS A 182 -10.17 7.25 -1.87
N LEU A 183 -10.21 8.32 -1.09
CA LEU A 183 -9.13 8.66 -0.18
C LEU A 183 -8.91 7.51 0.81
N ASN A 184 -7.72 6.92 0.77
CA ASN A 184 -7.36 5.77 1.57
C ASN A 184 -6.08 6.06 2.34
N TYR A 185 -6.16 6.12 3.66
CA TYR A 185 -5.02 6.44 4.50
C TYR A 185 -4.18 5.21 4.89
N PHE A 186 -4.55 4.01 4.44
CA PHE A 186 -3.72 2.82 4.60
C PHE A 186 -2.32 3.03 4.01
N TYR A 187 -2.22 3.77 2.90
CA TYR A 187 -0.96 4.03 2.19
C TYR A 187 -0.16 5.24 2.71
N PHE A 188 -0.53 5.79 3.87
CA PHE A 188 0.21 6.86 4.55
C PHE A 188 0.99 6.31 5.74
N LEU A 189 2.33 6.33 5.66
CA LEU A 189 3.24 5.78 6.68
C LEU A 189 2.96 4.30 6.97
N THR A 190 2.73 3.53 5.90
CA THR A 190 2.34 2.11 5.98
C THR A 190 3.45 1.29 6.62
N ASP A 191 3.08 0.31 7.45
CA ASP A 191 4.04 -0.68 7.95
C ASP A 191 4.70 -1.44 6.78
N PRO A 192 6.04 -1.50 6.71
CA PRO A 192 6.79 -2.25 5.70
C PRO A 192 6.29 -3.68 5.44
N LYS A 193 5.91 -4.42 6.49
CA LYS A 193 5.44 -5.81 6.39
C LYS A 193 4.11 -5.92 5.67
N LEU A 194 3.29 -4.87 5.72
CA LEU A 194 2.01 -4.79 5.00
C LEU A 194 2.22 -4.24 3.59
N PHE A 195 3.08 -3.24 3.44
CA PHE A 195 3.34 -2.57 2.17
C PHE A 195 3.98 -3.52 1.13
N ILE A 196 4.96 -4.33 1.56
CA ILE A 196 5.67 -5.30 0.70
C ILE A 196 4.76 -6.36 0.08
N LYS A 197 3.57 -6.61 0.64
CA LYS A 197 2.60 -7.56 0.10
C LYS A 197 2.09 -7.16 -1.28
N LYS A 198 2.22 -5.88 -1.64
CA LYS A 198 1.80 -5.32 -2.93
C LYS A 198 2.85 -4.47 -3.66
N HIS A 199 3.93 -4.07 -2.98
CA HIS A 199 4.98 -3.21 -3.53
C HIS A 199 6.35 -3.83 -3.33
N TYR A 200 7.02 -4.21 -4.42
CA TYR A 200 8.38 -4.73 -4.36
C TYR A 200 9.32 -3.73 -5.05
N PRO A 201 10.21 -3.05 -4.31
CA PRO A 201 11.09 -2.03 -4.91
C PRO A 201 12.14 -2.65 -5.82
N ASP A 202 12.58 -1.89 -6.82
CA ASP A 202 13.70 -2.30 -7.70
C ASP A 202 14.99 -2.54 -6.91
N TYR A 203 15.17 -1.79 -5.82
CA TYR A 203 16.25 -1.95 -4.86
C TYR A 203 15.67 -2.36 -3.50
N PHE A 204 15.94 -3.60 -3.06
CA PHE A 204 15.26 -4.22 -1.92
C PHE A 204 15.42 -3.44 -0.61
N GLU A 205 16.52 -2.73 -0.41
CA GLU A 205 16.74 -1.85 0.76
C GLU A 205 15.60 -0.83 0.97
N ASN A 206 14.93 -0.41 -0.12
CA ASN A 206 13.77 0.49 -0.04
C ASN A 206 12.49 -0.20 0.47
N ALA A 207 12.52 -1.51 0.74
CA ALA A 207 11.41 -2.20 1.37
C ALA A 207 11.37 -1.92 2.88
N ILE A 208 12.46 -1.43 3.49
CA ILE A 208 12.58 -1.11 4.92
C ILE A 208 12.24 -2.34 5.78
N LEU A 209 12.74 -3.50 5.35
CA LEU A 209 12.58 -4.78 6.04
C LEU A 209 13.94 -5.29 6.51
N LYS A 210 13.95 -5.89 7.70
CA LYS A 210 15.14 -6.57 8.24
C LYS A 210 15.47 -7.84 7.47
N GLU A 211 14.44 -8.58 7.09
CA GLU A 211 14.56 -9.85 6.38
C GLU A 211 14.31 -9.64 4.89
N LYS A 212 15.18 -10.26 4.08
CA LYS A 212 15.06 -10.19 2.63
C LYS A 212 13.99 -11.14 2.14
N ILE A 213 13.03 -10.60 1.39
CA ILE A 213 12.05 -11.37 0.63
C ILE A 213 12.60 -11.51 -0.79
N LYS A 214 12.58 -12.72 -1.34
CA LYS A 214 13.01 -12.94 -2.72
C LYS A 214 11.94 -12.42 -3.68
N GLU A 215 12.36 -11.94 -4.84
CA GLU A 215 11.46 -11.49 -5.91
C GLU A 215 10.42 -12.58 -6.26
N GLU A 216 10.88 -13.82 -6.42
CA GLU A 216 10.01 -14.97 -6.70
C GLU A 216 8.97 -15.21 -5.60
N GLU A 217 9.34 -15.03 -4.33
CA GLU A 217 8.43 -15.17 -3.20
C GLU A 217 7.34 -14.09 -3.24
N PHE A 218 7.71 -12.83 -3.51
CA PHE A 218 6.75 -11.75 -3.71
C PHE A 218 5.80 -12.03 -4.87
N LEU A 219 6.35 -12.43 -6.03
CA LEU A 219 5.57 -12.67 -7.25
C LEU A 219 4.60 -13.84 -7.05
N ASN A 220 5.03 -14.91 -6.39
CA ASN A 220 4.22 -16.10 -6.17
C ASN A 220 3.31 -15.99 -4.95
N ALA A 221 3.52 -15.05 -4.03
CA ALA A 221 2.65 -14.88 -2.87
C ALA A 221 1.17 -14.61 -3.27
N PRO A 222 0.20 -14.96 -2.41
CA PRO A 222 -1.20 -14.65 -2.65
C PRO A 222 -1.48 -13.15 -2.66
N LEU A 223 -2.64 -12.76 -3.18
CA LEU A 223 -3.10 -11.38 -3.20
C LEU A 223 -3.91 -11.07 -1.95
N VAL A 224 -3.35 -10.30 -1.02
CA VAL A 224 -3.97 -9.97 0.26
C VAL A 224 -4.87 -8.72 0.13
N TYR A 225 -6.10 -8.83 0.61
CA TYR A 225 -7.08 -7.73 0.66
C TYR A 225 -7.39 -7.28 2.09
N ASN A 226 -7.30 -8.20 3.06
CA ASN A 226 -7.50 -7.91 4.47
C ASN A 226 -6.33 -8.44 5.30
N TYR A 227 -5.67 -7.54 6.04
CA TYR A 227 -4.49 -7.82 6.86
C TYR A 227 -4.83 -8.28 8.29
N ASP A 228 -6.12 -8.35 8.66
CA ASP A 228 -6.58 -8.93 9.93
C ASP A 228 -6.43 -10.46 9.98
N TYR A 229 -6.14 -11.09 8.84
CA TYR A 229 -6.03 -12.53 8.67
C TYR A 229 -4.69 -12.86 8.03
N GLU A 230 -3.77 -13.41 8.82
CA GLU A 230 -2.45 -13.80 8.33
C GLU A 230 -2.50 -15.23 7.80
N LEU A 231 -2.20 -15.42 6.52
CA LEU A 231 -2.14 -16.75 5.91
C LEU A 231 -0.88 -17.48 6.38
N ILE A 232 -1.06 -18.69 6.91
CA ILE A 232 0.03 -19.61 7.28
C ILE A 232 0.18 -20.69 6.20
N ASN A 233 -0.92 -21.22 5.67
CA ASN A 233 -0.92 -22.22 4.62
C ASN A 233 -2.09 -22.00 3.63
N PRO A 234 -1.88 -22.12 2.31
CA PRO A 234 -0.61 -22.39 1.63
C PRO A 234 0.38 -21.21 1.68
N GLN A 235 1.68 -21.49 1.58
CA GLN A 235 2.71 -20.43 1.57
C GLN A 235 2.83 -19.72 0.21
N THR A 236 2.20 -20.26 -0.83
CA THR A 236 2.17 -19.70 -2.19
C THR A 236 0.75 -19.29 -2.56
N GLY A 237 0.67 -18.26 -3.40
CA GLY A 237 -0.54 -17.79 -4.08
C GLY A 237 -0.94 -18.65 -5.27
N ILE A 238 -0.11 -19.62 -5.67
CA ILE A 238 -0.39 -20.54 -6.77
C ILE A 238 -0.86 -21.88 -6.21
N ILE A 239 -2.10 -22.24 -6.49
CA ILE A 239 -2.67 -23.54 -6.17
C ILE A 239 -2.59 -24.42 -7.42
N LYS A 240 -1.92 -25.55 -7.34
CA LYS A 240 -1.81 -26.51 -8.44
C LYS A 240 -2.84 -27.63 -8.28
N MET A 241 -3.72 -27.79 -9.26
CA MET A 241 -4.84 -28.74 -9.17
C MET A 241 -4.41 -30.22 -9.16
N HIS A 242 -3.30 -30.55 -9.81
CA HIS A 242 -2.88 -31.94 -9.98
C HIS A 242 -2.07 -32.52 -8.81
N GLU A 243 -1.72 -31.70 -7.80
CA GLU A 243 -0.93 -32.15 -6.65
C GLU A 243 -1.82 -32.63 -5.49
N SER A 244 -3.05 -32.11 -5.34
CA SER A 244 -4.03 -32.59 -4.36
C SER A 244 -5.43 -32.08 -4.69
N ASP A 245 -6.42 -32.98 -4.59
CA ASP A 245 -7.84 -32.64 -4.68
C ASP A 245 -8.31 -31.74 -3.53
N LYS A 246 -7.63 -31.78 -2.38
CA LYS A 246 -7.95 -30.98 -1.19
C LYS A 246 -6.80 -30.05 -0.82
N VAL A 247 -7.11 -28.77 -0.67
CA VAL A 247 -6.16 -27.76 -0.21
C VAL A 247 -6.57 -27.33 1.19
N GLN A 248 -5.65 -27.51 2.15
CA GLN A 248 -5.86 -27.02 3.50
C GLN A 248 -5.49 -25.55 3.60
N PHE A 249 -6.35 -24.77 4.23
CA PHE A 249 -6.11 -23.38 4.55
C PHE A 249 -5.94 -23.21 6.05
N VAL A 250 -4.90 -22.47 6.42
CA VAL A 250 -4.59 -22.14 7.81
C VAL A 250 -4.31 -20.66 7.91
N PHE A 251 -5.01 -19.97 8.81
CA PHE A 251 -4.81 -18.55 9.09
C PHE A 251 -4.59 -18.32 10.58
N SER A 252 -3.76 -17.33 10.92
CA SER A 252 -3.70 -16.71 12.26
C SER A 252 -4.59 -15.47 12.29
N THR A 253 -5.49 -15.39 13.26
CA THR A 253 -6.35 -14.23 13.48
C THR A 253 -6.95 -14.22 14.88
N GLU A 254 -6.97 -13.03 15.50
CA GLU A 254 -7.68 -12.79 16.75
C GLU A 254 -9.18 -12.52 16.52
N LYS A 255 -9.60 -12.26 15.28
CA LYS A 255 -11.00 -11.92 14.97
C LYS A 255 -11.84 -13.20 14.89
N PRO A 256 -13.02 -13.23 15.51
CA PRO A 256 -13.91 -14.38 15.37
C PRO A 256 -14.40 -14.51 13.93
N VAL A 257 -14.29 -15.71 13.37
CA VAL A 257 -14.81 -16.04 12.03
C VAL A 257 -16.05 -16.89 12.20
N THR A 258 -17.19 -16.35 11.75
CA THR A 258 -18.50 -17.01 11.84
C THR A 258 -18.98 -17.54 10.48
N SER A 259 -18.40 -17.05 9.38
CA SER A 259 -18.67 -17.58 8.04
C SER A 259 -17.43 -17.57 7.17
N ILE A 260 -17.28 -18.64 6.39
CA ILE A 260 -16.26 -18.76 5.35
C ILE A 260 -16.97 -19.04 4.04
N ASN A 261 -16.74 -18.17 3.06
CA ASN A 261 -17.17 -18.34 1.69
C ASN A 261 -15.98 -18.25 0.77
N TYR A 262 -16.08 -18.88 -0.39
CA TYR A 262 -15.07 -18.75 -1.43
C TYR A 262 -15.71 -18.62 -2.79
N ARG A 263 -15.02 -17.95 -3.70
CA ARG A 263 -15.42 -17.82 -5.09
C ARG A 263 -14.39 -18.50 -5.97
N LEU A 264 -14.83 -19.43 -6.80
CA LEU A 264 -14.04 -20.01 -7.89
C LEU A 264 -14.49 -19.37 -9.19
N ASN A 265 -13.62 -18.57 -9.81
CA ASN A 265 -13.99 -17.71 -10.94
C ASN A 265 -15.23 -16.84 -10.62
N ASN A 266 -16.42 -17.24 -11.08
CA ASN A 266 -17.70 -16.55 -10.89
C ASN A 266 -18.70 -17.31 -10.01
N GLU A 267 -18.33 -18.50 -9.52
CA GLU A 267 -19.21 -19.35 -8.71
C GLU A 267 -18.88 -19.20 -7.22
N ASN A 268 -19.91 -18.91 -6.42
CA ASN A 268 -19.78 -18.75 -4.97
C ASN A 268 -20.11 -20.05 -4.26
N HIS A 269 -19.34 -20.36 -3.23
CA HIS A 269 -19.49 -21.54 -2.40
C HIS A 269 -19.29 -21.16 -0.92
N SER A 270 -19.83 -21.99 -0.02
CA SER A 270 -19.70 -21.82 1.43
C SER A 270 -19.01 -23.02 2.05
N ILE A 271 -18.21 -22.76 3.08
CA ILE A 271 -17.59 -23.80 3.91
C ILE A 271 -18.40 -23.92 5.19
N THR A 272 -18.89 -25.12 5.45
CA THR A 272 -19.65 -25.45 6.69
C THR A 272 -18.74 -26.01 7.79
N ASN A 273 -17.63 -26.65 7.41
CA ASN A 273 -16.71 -27.29 8.35
C ASN A 273 -15.40 -26.52 8.44
N PHE A 274 -15.26 -25.73 9.50
CA PHE A 274 -14.02 -25.05 9.84
C PHE A 274 -13.84 -25.01 11.36
N THR A 275 -12.62 -24.83 11.82
CA THR A 275 -12.31 -24.72 13.25
C THR A 275 -11.50 -23.46 13.50
N GLN A 276 -11.78 -22.76 14.60
CA GLN A 276 -10.96 -21.66 15.09
C GLN A 276 -10.62 -21.93 16.56
N VAL A 277 -9.37 -22.29 16.82
CA VAL A 277 -8.87 -22.62 18.17
C VAL A 277 -7.53 -21.91 18.38
N ASN A 278 -7.34 -21.22 19.50
CA ASN A 278 -6.10 -20.50 19.82
C ASN A 278 -5.64 -19.57 18.69
N ASN A 279 -6.55 -18.73 18.16
CA ASN A 279 -6.33 -17.83 17.02
C ASN A 279 -5.99 -18.51 15.68
N MET A 280 -6.03 -19.84 15.61
CA MET A 280 -5.76 -20.59 14.39
C MET A 280 -7.06 -21.01 13.72
N LEU A 281 -7.36 -20.43 12.57
CA LEU A 281 -8.48 -20.80 11.71
C LEU A 281 -8.03 -21.86 10.70
N LYS A 282 -8.76 -22.98 10.62
CA LYS A 282 -8.45 -24.10 9.71
C LYS A 282 -9.69 -24.60 8.98
N PHE A 283 -9.55 -24.86 7.69
CA PHE A 283 -10.56 -25.48 6.83
C PHE A 283 -9.92 -26.03 5.56
N ASP A 284 -10.63 -26.91 4.86
CA ASP A 284 -10.17 -27.48 3.59
C ASP A 284 -11.12 -27.07 2.46
N ILE A 285 -10.58 -26.88 1.25
CA ILE A 285 -11.37 -26.74 0.02
C ILE A 285 -11.05 -27.92 -0.90
N ASN A 286 -12.10 -28.62 -1.35
CA ASN A 286 -11.97 -29.65 -2.38
C ASN A 286 -12.13 -29.02 -3.77
N LEU A 287 -11.08 -29.07 -4.58
CA LEU A 287 -11.00 -28.50 -5.91
C LEU A 287 -11.18 -29.54 -7.03
N SER A 288 -11.35 -30.83 -6.71
CA SER A 288 -11.36 -31.91 -7.71
C SER A 288 -12.44 -31.76 -8.78
N LYS A 289 -13.58 -31.15 -8.43
CA LYS A 289 -14.70 -30.91 -9.34
C LYS A 289 -14.55 -29.66 -10.21
N PHE A 290 -13.50 -28.87 -10.01
CA PHE A 290 -13.36 -27.53 -10.60
C PHE A 290 -12.14 -27.42 -11.54
N ASN A 291 -11.93 -28.41 -12.41
CA ASN A 291 -10.76 -28.55 -13.29
C ASN A 291 -10.48 -27.37 -14.27
N ARG A 292 -11.39 -26.39 -14.36
CA ARG A 292 -11.25 -25.18 -15.18
C ARG A 292 -11.16 -23.89 -14.35
N ALA A 293 -11.15 -24.00 -13.03
CA ALA A 293 -10.98 -22.85 -12.16
C ALA A 293 -9.60 -22.22 -12.38
N LYS A 294 -9.55 -20.89 -12.45
CA LYS A 294 -8.31 -20.11 -12.63
C LYS A 294 -8.03 -19.22 -11.44
N GLU A 295 -9.06 -18.91 -10.66
CA GLU A 295 -8.99 -17.97 -9.56
C GLU A 295 -9.79 -18.50 -8.38
N LEU A 296 -9.22 -18.37 -7.18
CA LEU A 296 -9.89 -18.63 -5.91
C LEU A 296 -9.80 -17.38 -5.05
N ILE A 297 -10.93 -16.89 -4.57
CA ILE A 297 -10.99 -15.75 -3.64
C ILE A 297 -11.70 -16.19 -2.37
N LEU A 298 -11.11 -15.91 -1.22
CA LEU A 298 -11.68 -16.25 0.09
C LEU A 298 -12.33 -15.03 0.73
N PHE A 299 -13.45 -15.29 1.40
CA PHE A 299 -14.23 -14.30 2.14
C PHE A 299 -14.51 -14.81 3.55
N PHE A 300 -14.14 -14.03 4.55
CA PHE A 300 -14.48 -14.31 5.95
C PHE A 300 -15.43 -13.24 6.44
N ASN A 301 -16.54 -13.65 7.07
CA ASN A 301 -17.59 -12.74 7.53
C ASN A 301 -18.04 -11.76 6.43
N TYR A 302 -18.20 -12.28 5.21
CA TYR A 302 -18.59 -11.55 3.99
C TYR A 302 -17.62 -10.45 3.50
N LYS A 303 -16.39 -10.41 4.02
CA LYS A 303 -15.33 -9.51 3.55
C LYS A 303 -14.30 -10.28 2.75
N THR A 304 -13.87 -9.73 1.62
CA THR A 304 -12.76 -10.29 0.84
C THR A 304 -11.48 -10.30 1.67
N VAL A 305 -10.82 -11.45 1.75
CA VAL A 305 -9.62 -11.63 2.57
C VAL A 305 -8.39 -11.78 1.71
N ILE A 306 -8.41 -12.76 0.80
CA ILE A 306 -7.21 -13.16 0.07
C ILE A 306 -7.58 -13.87 -1.23
N GLY A 307 -6.70 -13.78 -2.22
CA GLY A 307 -6.88 -14.33 -3.54
C GLY A 307 -5.69 -15.19 -3.99
N PHE A 308 -6.00 -16.24 -4.73
CA PHE A 308 -5.07 -17.23 -5.27
C PHE A 308 -5.31 -17.45 -6.76
N LYS A 309 -4.23 -17.80 -7.46
CA LYS A 309 -4.26 -18.25 -8.84
C LYS A 309 -4.23 -19.77 -8.86
N ILE A 310 -5.12 -20.36 -9.65
CA ILE A 310 -5.18 -21.80 -9.86
C ILE A 310 -4.46 -22.11 -11.18
N LYS A 311 -3.58 -23.12 -11.14
CA LYS A 311 -2.85 -23.66 -12.29
C LYS A 311 -3.03 -25.17 -12.39
#